data_AF-A0A252E6T3-F1
#
_entry.id   AF-A0A252E6T3-F1
#
_cell.length_a   1.000
_cell.length_b   1.000
_cell.length_c   1.000
_cell.angle_alpha   90.00
_cell.angle_beta   90.00
_cell.angle_gamma   90.00
#
_symmetry.space_group_name_H-M   'P 1'
#
loop_
_entity.id
_entity.type
_entity.pdbx_description
1 polymer ?
#
loop_
_entity_poly.entity_id
_entity_poly.type
_entity_poly.pdbx_seq_one_letter_code
_entity_poly.pdbx_strand_id
1 'polypeptide(L)'
;MEWHAYGTSTQFRLISENVLQLLIDKGLSKVVADTTNLPIIAAEDQRWVNEDWLPRAIEAGYHACGMVNSRFYFNRVAVENVVNRVKSDKFRVEYFDSQAAAKEWLKSL
;
A
#
# COMPACT_ATOMS: atom_id res chain seq x y z
N MET A 1 -3.03 7.38 -5.77
CA MET A 1 -3.53 6.33 -6.67
C MET A 1 -5.00 6.14 -6.36
N GLU A 2 -5.86 6.20 -7.38
CA GLU A 2 -7.29 5.97 -7.24
C GLU A 2 -7.62 4.63 -7.89
N TRP A 3 -8.24 3.74 -7.13
CA TRP A 3 -8.58 2.40 -7.59
C TRP A 3 -10.02 2.39 -8.12
N HIS A 4 -10.19 2.17 -9.42
CA HIS A 4 -11.50 1.99 -10.04
C HIS A 4 -11.67 0.53 -10.45
N ALA A 5 -12.47 -0.22 -9.68
CA ALA A 5 -12.97 -1.57 -9.97
C ALA A 5 -11.92 -2.59 -10.44
N TYR A 6 -11.48 -3.47 -9.53
CA TYR A 6 -10.65 -4.62 -9.92
C TYR A 6 -11.52 -5.75 -10.46
N GLY A 7 -11.18 -6.23 -11.64
CA GLY A 7 -11.88 -7.33 -12.31
C GLY A 7 -11.29 -8.72 -12.05
N THR A 8 -10.02 -8.86 -11.65
CA THR A 8 -9.37 -10.17 -11.35
C THR A 8 -8.10 -10.02 -10.49
N SER A 9 -7.65 -11.11 -9.84
CA SER A 9 -6.35 -11.19 -9.15
C SER A 9 -5.17 -10.77 -10.03
N THR A 10 -5.20 -11.11 -11.32
CA THR A 10 -4.17 -10.71 -12.29
C THR A 10 -4.10 -9.21 -12.48
N GLN A 11 -5.24 -8.53 -12.63
CA GLN A 11 -5.28 -7.08 -12.75
C GLN A 11 -4.78 -6.42 -11.46
N PHE A 12 -5.15 -6.98 -10.31
CA PHE A 12 -4.68 -6.50 -9.02
C PHE A 12 -3.14 -6.50 -8.91
N ARG A 13 -2.52 -7.65 -9.22
CA ARG A 13 -1.07 -7.80 -9.16
C ARG A 13 -0.36 -6.93 -10.20
N LEU A 14 -0.88 -6.87 -11.42
CA LEU A 14 -0.31 -6.05 -12.49
C LEU A 14 -0.24 -4.57 -12.08
N ILE A 15 -1.32 -4.03 -11.52
CA ILE A 15 -1.32 -2.63 -11.10
C ILE A 15 -0.37 -2.43 -9.92
N SER A 16 -0.35 -3.37 -8.95
CA SER A 16 0.60 -3.33 -7.83
C SER A 16 2.05 -3.30 -8.30
N GLU A 17 2.43 -4.16 -9.26
CA GLU A 17 3.76 -4.17 -9.86
C GLU A 17 4.07 -2.85 -10.60
N ASN A 18 3.09 -2.27 -11.32
CA ASN A 18 3.28 -0.95 -11.94
C ASN A 18 3.53 0.14 -10.88
N VAL A 19 2.91 0.06 -9.71
CA VAL A 19 3.21 0.98 -8.59
C VAL A 19 4.64 0.80 -8.14
N LEU A 20 5.09 -0.44 -7.95
CA LEU A 20 6.46 -0.73 -7.55
C LEU A 20 7.46 -0.15 -8.56
N GLN A 21 7.22 -0.35 -9.85
CA GLN A 21 8.07 0.23 -10.88
C GLN A 21 8.09 1.76 -10.83
N LEU A 22 6.94 2.40 -10.59
CA LEU A 22 6.88 3.85 -10.40
C LEU A 22 7.62 4.33 -9.16
N LEU A 23 7.58 3.59 -8.05
CA LEU A 23 8.36 3.90 -6.85
C LEU A 23 9.85 3.89 -7.16
N ILE A 24 10.32 2.85 -7.88
CA ILE A 24 11.71 2.68 -8.29
C ILE A 24 12.13 3.79 -9.27
N ASP A 25 11.40 3.96 -10.37
CA ASP A 25 11.77 4.86 -11.46
C ASP A 25 11.77 6.33 -11.07
N LYS A 26 10.87 6.71 -10.15
CA LYS A 26 10.68 8.10 -9.73
C LYS A 26 11.29 8.39 -8.36
N GLY A 27 11.87 7.40 -7.68
CA GLY A 27 12.38 7.54 -6.32
C GLY A 27 11.30 8.01 -5.32
N LEU A 28 10.05 7.62 -5.56
CA LEU A 28 8.93 8.00 -4.70
C LEU A 28 8.95 7.13 -3.44
N SER A 29 8.79 7.77 -2.29
CA SER A 29 8.81 7.09 -1.00
C SER A 29 7.47 7.14 -0.27
N LYS A 30 6.50 7.87 -0.79
CA LYS A 30 5.22 8.17 -0.14
C LYS A 30 4.05 7.97 -1.11
N VAL A 31 3.02 7.24 -0.69
CA VAL A 31 1.84 6.96 -1.51
C VAL A 31 0.56 7.18 -0.73
N VAL A 32 -0.43 7.79 -1.38
CA VAL A 32 -1.83 7.74 -0.93
C VAL A 32 -2.55 6.66 -1.74
N ALA A 33 -3.06 5.66 -1.03
CA ALA A 33 -3.87 4.59 -1.60
C ALA A 33 -5.34 4.84 -1.23
N ASP A 34 -6.15 5.23 -2.23
CA ASP A 34 -7.59 5.37 -2.03
C ASP A 34 -8.31 4.07 -2.37
N THR A 35 -8.68 3.32 -1.32
CA THR A 35 -9.32 2.01 -1.43
C THR A 35 -10.85 2.09 -1.32
N THR A 36 -11.45 3.28 -1.44
CA THR A 36 -12.90 3.48 -1.24
C THR A 36 -13.76 2.68 -2.23
N ASN A 37 -13.31 2.59 -3.49
CA ASN A 37 -14.03 1.88 -4.56
C ASN A 37 -13.45 0.48 -4.83
N LEU A 38 -12.73 -0.05 -3.86
CA LEU A 38 -11.98 -1.29 -4.02
C LEU A 38 -12.86 -2.49 -3.66
N PRO A 39 -13.20 -3.38 -4.61
CA PRO A 39 -13.91 -4.61 -4.30
C PRO A 39 -13.09 -5.50 -3.37
N ILE A 40 -13.75 -6.48 -2.74
CA ILE A 40 -13.09 -7.45 -1.87
C ILE A 40 -11.95 -8.12 -2.64
N ILE A 41 -10.73 -8.02 -2.11
CA ILE A 41 -9.57 -8.72 -2.66
C ILE A 41 -9.50 -10.13 -2.10
N ALA A 42 -9.20 -11.08 -2.97
CA ALA A 42 -9.01 -12.47 -2.62
C ALA A 42 -7.91 -12.62 -1.56
N ALA A 43 -8.10 -13.54 -0.61
CA ALA A 43 -7.14 -13.77 0.47
C ALA A 43 -5.73 -14.12 -0.04
N GLU A 44 -5.62 -14.75 -1.21
CA GLU A 44 -4.34 -15.04 -1.86
C GLU A 44 -3.56 -13.78 -2.25
N ASP A 45 -4.26 -12.74 -2.70
CA ASP A 45 -3.66 -11.50 -3.14
C ASP A 45 -3.29 -10.63 -1.95
N GLN A 46 -4.10 -10.65 -0.88
CA GLN A 46 -3.71 -10.04 0.40
C GLN A 46 -2.42 -10.67 0.93
N ARG A 47 -2.30 -12.00 0.88
CA ARG A 47 -1.05 -12.69 1.26
C ARG A 47 0.11 -12.29 0.35
N TRP A 48 -0.10 -12.33 -0.96
CA TRP A 48 0.94 -11.95 -1.93
C TRP A 48 1.44 -10.52 -1.69
N VAL A 49 0.56 -9.55 -1.40
CA VAL A 49 1.01 -8.20 -1.08
C VAL A 49 1.88 -8.15 0.16
N ASN A 50 1.44 -8.81 1.24
CA ASN A 50 2.18 -8.76 2.50
C ASN A 50 3.50 -9.53 2.44
N GLU A 51 3.52 -10.70 1.79
CA GLU A 51 4.67 -11.60 1.83
C GLU A 51 5.70 -11.34 0.73
N ASP A 52 5.30 -10.72 -0.38
CA ASP A 52 6.13 -10.59 -1.57
C ASP A 52 6.23 -9.14 -2.07
N TRP A 53 5.10 -8.46 -2.32
CA TRP A 53 5.14 -7.11 -2.91
C TRP A 53 5.63 -6.03 -1.93
N LEU A 54 5.07 -5.99 -0.72
CA LEU A 54 5.35 -4.95 0.27
C LEU A 54 6.82 -4.95 0.73
N PRO A 55 7.46 -6.12 0.99
CA PRO A 55 8.90 -6.17 1.25
C PRO A 55 9.73 -5.51 0.13
N ARG A 56 9.45 -5.86 -1.13
CA ARG A 56 10.15 -5.30 -2.30
C ARG A 56 9.93 -3.79 -2.42
N ALA A 57 8.71 -3.32 -2.16
CA ALA A 57 8.41 -1.90 -2.15
C ALA A 57 9.20 -1.16 -1.06
N ILE A 58 9.27 -1.70 0.16
CA ILE A 58 10.03 -1.10 1.27
C ILE A 58 11.53 -1.02 0.93
N GLU A 59 12.09 -2.09 0.35
CA GLU A 59 13.49 -2.10 -0.11
C GLU A 59 13.75 -1.09 -1.22
N ALA A 60 12.77 -0.85 -2.09
CA ALA A 60 12.82 0.18 -3.13
C ALA A 60 12.69 1.62 -2.60
N GLY A 61 12.58 1.83 -1.29
CA GLY A 61 12.49 3.16 -0.67
C GLY A 61 11.06 3.59 -0.33
N TYR A 62 10.10 2.67 -0.36
CA TYR A 62 8.74 2.95 0.10
C TYR A 62 8.70 3.06 1.63
N HIS A 63 8.33 4.24 2.13
CA HIS A 63 8.45 4.61 3.54
C HIS A 63 7.13 5.06 4.19
N ALA A 64 6.15 5.55 3.42
CA ALA A 64 4.87 5.92 4.01
C ALA A 64 3.68 5.68 3.08
N CYS A 65 2.61 5.13 3.66
CA CYS A 65 1.35 4.90 2.98
C CYS A 65 0.20 5.52 3.77
N GLY A 66 -0.51 6.47 3.15
CA GLY A 66 -1.79 6.96 3.65
C GLY A 66 -2.93 6.20 2.99
N MET A 67 -3.69 5.42 3.75
CA MET A 67 -4.79 4.60 3.23
C MET A 67 -6.14 5.27 3.49
N VAL A 68 -6.92 5.52 2.45
CA VAL A 68 -8.26 6.11 2.58
C VAL A 68 -9.31 5.01 2.58
N ASN A 69 -10.14 5.01 3.62
CA ASN A 69 -11.32 4.14 3.77
C ASN A 69 -11.00 2.62 3.65
N SER A 70 -10.15 2.14 4.56
CA SER A 70 -9.48 0.82 4.46
C SER A 70 -10.00 -0.23 5.44
N ARG A 71 -11.23 -0.10 5.97
CA ARG A 71 -11.68 -0.88 7.15
C ARG A 71 -11.45 -2.40 7.10
N PHE A 72 -11.19 -2.99 5.93
CA PHE A 72 -10.98 -4.41 5.75
C PHE A 72 -9.82 -4.83 4.81
N TYR A 73 -8.95 -3.91 4.35
CA TYR A 73 -8.03 -4.22 3.24
C TYR A 73 -6.66 -4.77 3.68
N PHE A 74 -5.98 -4.07 4.59
CA PHE A 74 -4.79 -4.58 5.27
C PHE A 74 -5.01 -4.47 6.76
N ASN A 75 -5.00 -5.61 7.45
CA ASN A 75 -4.98 -5.59 8.90
C ASN A 75 -3.68 -4.94 9.36
N ARG A 76 -3.77 -3.92 10.23
CA ARG A 76 -2.61 -3.23 10.81
C ARG A 76 -1.55 -4.21 11.33
N VAL A 77 -1.99 -5.28 11.99
CA VAL A 77 -1.10 -6.34 12.52
C VAL A 77 -0.35 -7.06 11.40
N ALA A 78 -0.99 -7.34 10.26
CA ALA A 78 -0.34 -7.99 9.12
C ALA A 78 0.76 -7.10 8.54
N VAL A 79 0.49 -5.80 8.39
CA VAL A 79 1.48 -4.83 7.91
C VAL A 79 2.64 -4.71 8.90
N GLU A 80 2.35 -4.53 10.19
CA GLU A 80 3.37 -4.46 11.24
C GLU A 80 4.28 -5.69 11.25
N ASN A 81 3.72 -6.89 11.05
CA ASN A 81 4.51 -8.12 10.95
C ASN A 81 5.48 -8.11 9.76
N VAL A 82 5.06 -7.61 8.60
CA VAL A 82 5.92 -7.49 7.42
C VAL A 82 7.05 -6.50 7.68
N VAL A 83 6.70 -5.32 8.21
CA VAL A 83 7.65 -4.24 8.56
C VAL A 83 8.72 -4.74 9.55
N ASN A 84 8.30 -5.46 10.58
CA ASN A 84 9.19 -6.08 11.55
C ASN A 84 10.09 -7.14 10.91
N ARG A 85 9.57 -7.96 9.99
CA ARG A 85 10.34 -8.99 9.27
C ARG A 85 11.44 -8.38 8.41
N VAL A 86 11.15 -7.29 7.71
CA VAL A 86 12.14 -6.56 6.91
C VAL A 86 13.06 -5.68 7.76
N LYS A 87 12.92 -5.69 9.10
CA LYS A 87 13.65 -4.86 10.06
C LYS A 87 13.67 -3.38 9.66
N SER A 88 12.60 -2.91 9.02
CA SER A 88 12.49 -1.53 8.57
C SER A 88 11.73 -0.75 9.63
N ASP A 89 12.43 0.05 10.41
CA ASP A 89 11.83 1.09 11.26
C ASP A 89 11.20 2.24 10.45
N LYS A 90 11.27 2.13 9.10
CA LYS A 90 11.04 3.25 8.17
C LYS A 90 9.75 3.15 7.38
N PHE A 91 8.91 2.14 7.61
CA PHE A 91 7.60 2.06 6.93
C PHE A 91 6.46 2.44 7.87
N ARG A 92 5.71 3.47 7.50
CA ARG A 92 4.55 3.97 8.25
C ARG A 92 3.29 3.81 7.43
N VAL A 93 2.27 3.19 8.03
CA VAL A 93 0.93 3.09 7.46
C VAL A 93 -0.01 3.85 8.38
N GLU A 94 -0.83 4.74 7.82
CA GLU A 94 -1.89 5.41 8.58
C GLU A 94 -3.18 5.45 7.76
N TYR A 95 -4.31 5.44 8.47
CA TYR A 95 -5.64 5.32 7.89
C TYR A 95 -6.40 6.64 8.04
N PHE A 96 -7.07 7.04 6.97
CA PHE A 96 -7.76 8.33 6.89
C PHE A 96 -9.16 8.17 6.30
N ASP A 97 -10.05 9.08 6.68
CA ASP A 97 -11.40 9.18 6.11
C ASP A 97 -11.44 9.97 4.80
N SER A 98 -10.35 10.66 4.43
CA SER A 98 -10.25 11.40 3.18
C SER A 98 -8.84 11.41 2.60
N GLN A 99 -8.73 11.53 1.28
CA GLN A 99 -7.44 11.74 0.61
C GLN A 99 -6.75 13.03 1.07
N ALA A 100 -7.51 14.06 1.43
CA ALA A 100 -6.96 15.33 1.89
C ALA A 100 -6.14 15.14 3.17
N ALA A 101 -6.74 14.49 4.18
CA ALA A 101 -6.06 14.19 5.43
C ALA A 101 -4.83 13.30 5.24
N ALA A 102 -4.93 12.27 4.38
CA ALA A 102 -3.80 11.41 4.05
C ALA A 102 -2.63 12.18 3.41
N LYS A 103 -2.94 13.10 2.48
CA LYS A 103 -1.94 13.95 1.81
C LYS A 103 -1.28 14.92 2.80
N GLU A 104 -2.04 15.51 3.71
CA GLU A 104 -1.50 16.42 4.73
C GLU A 104 -0.55 15.69 5.68
N TRP A 105 -0.92 14.49 6.14
CA TRP A 105 -0.05 13.67 6.96
C TRP A 105 1.25 13.31 6.24
N LEU A 106 1.18 12.86 4.98
CA LEU A 106 2.39 12.54 4.21
C LEU A 106 3.33 13.74 4.01
N LYS A 107 2.79 14.96 3.97
CA LYS A 107 3.60 16.20 3.91
C LYS A 107 4.28 16.53 5.24
N SER A 108 3.73 16.07 6.36
CA SER A 108 4.32 16.27 7.70
C SER A 108 5.44 15.29 8.05
N LEU A 109 5.61 14.23 7.27
CA LEU A 109 6.70 13.23 7.39
C LEU A 109 7.98 13.70 6.72
#